data_AF-A0A5C2GVX2-F1
#
_entry.id   AF-A0A5C2GVX2-F1
#
_cell.length_a   1.000
_cell.length_b   1.000
_cell.length_c   1.000
_cell.angle_alpha   90.00
_cell.angle_beta   90.00
_cell.angle_gamma   90.00
#
_symmetry.space_group_name_H-M   'P 1'
#
loop_
_entity.id
_entity.type
_entity.pdbx_description
1 polymer ?
#
loop_
_entity_poly.entity_id
_entity_poly.type
_entity_poly.pdbx_seq_one_letter_code
_entity_poly.pdbx_strand_id
1 'polypeptide(L)'
;QVQLVESGGGVVQPGGSLRLSCAASGFTFSSYDIHWVRQAPGKGLEWVALISSDGGDKNYADSVKGRFTISRDNSKNTLYLQMNSLRAEDTAVYYCAKAGYKWELLGLDYWGQGTLVTVSS
;
A
#
# COMPACT_ATOMS: atom_id res chain seq x y z
N GLN A 1 -17.41 -4.40 -11.73
CA GLN A 1 -17.23 -4.27 -10.28
C GLN A 1 -15.80 -3.79 -10.02
N VAL A 2 -15.59 -2.84 -9.10
CA VAL A 2 -14.24 -2.35 -8.74
C VAL A 2 -13.54 -3.38 -7.86
N GLN A 3 -12.28 -3.66 -8.15
CA GLN A 3 -11.45 -4.59 -7.36
C GLN A 3 -10.01 -4.08 -7.23
N LEU A 4 -9.45 -4.36 -6.05
CA LEU A 4 -8.05 -4.16 -5.70
C LEU A 4 -7.56 -5.49 -5.10
N VAL A 5 -6.48 -6.04 -5.66
CA VAL A 5 -5.99 -7.39 -5.29
C VAL A 5 -4.52 -7.33 -4.92
N GLU A 6 -4.23 -7.50 -3.63
CA GLU A 6 -2.88 -7.50 -3.09
C GLU A 6 -2.15 -8.85 -3.21
N SER A 7 -0.84 -8.79 -3.41
CA SER A 7 0.06 -9.94 -3.37
C SER A 7 1.48 -9.55 -2.96
N GLY A 8 2.33 -10.53 -2.70
CA GLY A 8 3.74 -10.33 -2.33
C GLY A 8 4.00 -10.23 -0.81
N GLY A 9 2.95 -10.39 0.00
CA GLY A 9 3.10 -10.63 1.44
C GLY A 9 3.78 -11.98 1.74
N GLY A 10 4.23 -12.16 2.97
CA GLY A 10 4.97 -13.34 3.40
C GLY A 10 5.72 -13.12 4.71
N VAL A 11 6.52 -14.13 5.07
CA VAL A 11 7.36 -14.09 6.26
C VAL A 11 8.78 -13.72 5.85
N VAL A 12 9.39 -12.79 6.57
CA VAL A 12 10.78 -12.38 6.37
C VAL A 12 11.49 -12.16 7.70
N GLN A 13 12.80 -12.32 7.69
CA GLN A 13 13.66 -12.01 8.81
C GLN A 13 13.81 -10.48 8.99
N PRO A 14 14.03 -9.98 10.22
CA PRO A 14 14.37 -8.57 10.45
C PRO A 14 15.54 -8.11 9.56
N GLY A 15 15.42 -6.92 8.97
CA GLY A 15 16.37 -6.38 8.02
C GLY A 15 16.17 -6.85 6.58
N GLY A 16 15.33 -7.86 6.34
CA GLY A 16 15.00 -8.33 5.00
C GLY A 16 14.08 -7.38 4.23
N SER A 17 13.74 -7.80 3.00
CA SER A 17 12.95 -7.00 2.07
C SER A 17 11.81 -7.80 1.46
N LEU A 18 10.70 -7.11 1.17
CA LEU A 18 9.57 -7.63 0.42
C LEU A 18 9.13 -6.61 -0.63
N ARG A 19 8.37 -7.08 -1.62
CA ARG A 19 7.71 -6.21 -2.59
C ARG A 19 6.25 -6.58 -2.68
N LEU A 20 5.39 -5.68 -2.21
CA LEU A 20 3.96 -5.83 -2.37
C LEU A 20 3.54 -5.30 -3.73
N SER A 21 2.48 -5.89 -4.29
CA SER A 21 1.77 -5.37 -5.44
C SER A 21 0.27 -5.33 -5.17
N CYS A 22 -0.44 -4.42 -5.83
CA CYS A 22 -1.88 -4.33 -5.83
C CYS A 22 -2.37 -4.10 -7.26
N ALA A 23 -3.03 -5.10 -7.83
CA ALA A 23 -3.63 -5.03 -9.15
C ALA A 23 -5.03 -4.41 -9.06
N ALA A 24 -5.30 -3.40 -9.87
CA ALA A 24 -6.57 -2.68 -9.89
C ALA A 24 -7.39 -3.02 -11.13
N SER A 25 -8.70 -3.19 -10.96
CA SER A 25 -9.63 -3.37 -12.07
C SER A 25 -10.99 -2.73 -11.78
N GLY A 26 -11.75 -2.47 -12.85
CA GLY A 26 -13.09 -1.87 -12.76
C GLY A 26 -13.12 -0.34 -12.65
N PHE A 27 -11.97 0.34 -12.81
CA PHE A 27 -11.87 1.80 -12.92
C PHE A 27 -10.59 2.20 -13.68
N THR A 28 -10.51 3.46 -14.12
CA THR A 28 -9.31 4.03 -14.73
C THR A 28 -8.25 4.30 -13.65
N PHE A 29 -7.33 3.37 -13.44
CA PHE A 29 -6.29 3.46 -12.40
C PHE A 29 -5.45 4.75 -12.47
N SER A 30 -5.19 5.25 -13.67
CA SER A 30 -4.45 6.49 -13.89
C SER A 30 -5.20 7.77 -13.50
N SER A 31 -6.48 7.70 -13.13
CA SER A 31 -7.28 8.86 -12.73
C SER A 31 -7.37 9.06 -11.22
N TYR A 32 -6.73 8.20 -10.42
CA TYR A 32 -6.85 8.25 -8.96
C TYR A 32 -5.53 8.05 -8.26
N ASP A 33 -5.45 8.69 -7.11
CA ASP A 33 -4.46 8.42 -6.10
C ASP A 33 -4.75 7.08 -5.43
N ILE A 34 -3.69 6.32 -5.17
CA ILE A 34 -3.79 5.03 -4.51
C ILE A 34 -2.86 5.01 -3.31
N HIS A 35 -3.37 4.47 -2.21
CA HIS A 35 -2.72 4.46 -0.92
C HIS A 35 -2.36 3.03 -0.53
N TRP A 36 -1.30 2.91 0.26
CA TRP A 36 -1.08 1.75 1.13
C TRP A 36 -1.45 2.13 2.56
N VAL A 37 -2.16 1.23 3.21
CA VAL A 37 -2.57 1.31 4.62
C VAL A 37 -2.22 -0.03 5.25
N ARG A 38 -1.88 -0.06 6.54
CA ARG A 38 -1.63 -1.30 7.25
C ARG A 38 -2.43 -1.38 8.55
N GLN A 39 -2.65 -2.59 9.02
CA GLN A 39 -3.24 -2.87 10.32
C GLN A 39 -2.41 -3.92 11.05
N ALA A 40 -1.72 -3.48 12.11
CA ALA A 40 -1.04 -4.39 13.01
C ALA A 40 -2.06 -5.10 13.94
N PRO A 41 -1.75 -6.31 14.44
CA PRO A 41 -2.61 -7.01 15.40
C PRO A 41 -2.95 -6.14 16.61
N GLY A 42 -4.24 -6.00 16.93
CA GLY A 42 -4.71 -5.17 18.04
C GLY A 42 -4.62 -3.65 17.84
N LYS A 43 -4.26 -3.18 16.64
CA LYS A 43 -4.20 -1.75 16.29
C LYS A 43 -5.27 -1.35 15.27
N GLY A 44 -5.49 -0.04 15.18
CA GLY A 44 -6.29 0.57 14.12
C GLY A 44 -5.57 0.59 12.77
N LEU A 45 -6.24 1.13 11.75
CA LEU A 45 -5.65 1.36 10.44
C LEU A 45 -4.62 2.50 10.51
N GLU A 46 -3.43 2.24 9.97
CA GLU A 46 -2.32 3.19 9.88
C GLU A 46 -2.01 3.46 8.39
N TRP A 47 -2.07 4.71 7.96
CA TRP A 47 -1.64 5.08 6.61
C TRP A 47 -0.12 4.90 6.45
N VAL A 48 0.31 4.36 5.30
CA VAL A 48 1.72 4.01 5.04
C VAL A 48 2.33 4.88 3.96
N ALA A 49 1.67 4.96 2.80
CA ALA A 49 2.17 5.71 1.65
C ALA A 49 1.04 6.07 0.67
N LEU A 50 1.29 7.08 -0.15
CA LEU A 50 0.44 7.58 -1.24
C LEU A 50 1.30 7.78 -2.48
N ILE A 51 0.72 7.50 -3.63
CA ILE A 51 1.22 8.01 -4.90
C ILE A 51 0.08 8.66 -5.69
N SER A 52 0.34 9.83 -6.27
CA SER A 52 -0.65 10.56 -7.07
C SER A 52 -1.02 9.83 -8.36
N SER A 53 -2.16 10.22 -8.93
CA SER A 53 -2.73 9.66 -10.16
C SER A 53 -1.82 9.80 -11.39
N ASP A 54 -0.84 10.70 -11.39
CA ASP A 54 0.19 10.83 -12.43
C ASP A 54 1.54 10.20 -12.03
N GLY A 55 1.71 9.83 -10.75
CA GLY A 55 2.93 9.27 -10.20
C GLY A 55 3.99 10.29 -9.78
N GLY A 56 3.71 11.59 -9.91
CA GLY A 56 4.63 12.67 -9.57
C GLY A 56 4.83 12.84 -8.08
N ASP A 57 3.74 12.85 -7.31
CA ASP A 57 3.77 13.06 -5.87
C ASP A 57 3.76 11.73 -5.11
N LYS A 58 4.65 11.63 -4.12
CA LYS A 58 4.80 10.45 -3.27
C LYS A 58 4.96 10.90 -1.82
N ASN A 59 4.05 10.46 -0.97
CA ASN A 59 4.10 10.73 0.46
C ASN A 59 4.23 9.43 1.24
N TYR A 60 4.92 9.49 2.38
CA TYR A 60 5.21 8.33 3.23
C TYR A 60 4.97 8.71 4.69
N ALA A 61 4.48 7.76 5.48
CA ALA A 61 4.45 7.90 6.92
C ALA A 61 5.86 7.93 7.50
N ASP A 62 6.07 8.70 8.57
CA ASP A 62 7.38 8.86 9.19
C ASP A 62 7.98 7.52 9.66
N SER A 63 7.13 6.57 10.05
CA SER A 63 7.53 5.22 10.49
C SER A 63 8.23 4.39 9.40
N VAL A 64 8.00 4.70 8.12
CA VAL A 64 8.51 3.94 6.97
C VAL A 64 9.39 4.78 6.03
N LYS A 65 9.47 6.08 6.26
CA LYS A 65 10.24 7.02 5.43
C LYS A 65 11.71 6.60 5.35
N GLY A 66 12.26 6.60 4.14
CA GLY A 66 13.62 6.15 3.85
C GLY A 66 13.83 4.64 3.79
N ARG A 67 12.81 3.83 4.11
CA ARG A 67 12.85 2.36 4.02
C ARG A 67 11.94 1.82 2.94
N PHE A 68 10.76 2.42 2.79
CA PHE A 68 9.77 1.97 1.83
C PHE A 68 9.72 2.90 0.62
N THR A 69 9.43 2.34 -0.55
CA THR A 69 9.31 3.07 -1.82
C THR A 69 8.04 2.65 -2.54
N ILE A 70 7.13 3.62 -2.74
CA ILE A 70 5.92 3.40 -3.52
C ILE A 70 6.18 3.71 -5.00
N SER A 71 5.63 2.87 -5.87
CA SER A 71 5.70 3.05 -7.32
C SER A 71 4.45 2.48 -7.97
N ARG A 72 4.18 2.87 -9.21
CA ARG A 72 3.01 2.41 -9.96
C ARG A 72 3.33 2.22 -11.42
N ASP A 73 2.59 1.31 -12.05
CA ASP A 73 2.62 1.05 -13.48
C ASP A 73 1.20 1.19 -14.03
N ASN A 74 0.97 2.30 -14.75
CA ASN A 74 -0.34 2.60 -15.32
C ASN A 74 -0.69 1.68 -16.50
N SER A 75 0.31 1.13 -17.20
CA SER A 75 0.07 0.17 -18.29
C SER A 75 -0.45 -1.16 -17.76
N LYS A 76 -0.13 -1.49 -16.51
CA LYS A 76 -0.54 -2.71 -15.80
C LYS A 76 -1.63 -2.48 -14.75
N ASN A 77 -2.10 -1.24 -14.59
CA ASN A 77 -3.00 -0.85 -13.50
C ASN A 77 -2.54 -1.38 -12.14
N THR A 78 -1.23 -1.34 -11.86
CA THR A 78 -0.65 -2.00 -10.68
C THR A 78 0.12 -1.01 -9.82
N LEU A 79 -0.17 -1.01 -8.52
CA LEU A 79 0.60 -0.30 -7.50
C LEU A 79 1.62 -1.26 -6.88
N TYR A 80 2.79 -0.74 -6.49
CA TYR A 80 3.83 -1.50 -5.81
C TYR A 80 4.33 -0.77 -4.55
N LEU A 81 4.69 -1.53 -3.53
CA LEU A 81 5.41 -1.05 -2.35
C LEU A 81 6.65 -1.89 -2.15
N GLN A 82 7.82 -1.33 -2.47
CA GLN A 82 9.10 -1.93 -2.11
C GLN A 82 9.35 -1.64 -0.64
N MET A 83 9.53 -2.69 0.16
CA MET A 83 9.74 -2.60 1.60
C MET A 83 11.14 -3.12 1.91
N ASN A 84 12.06 -2.22 2.28
CA ASN A 84 13.43 -2.59 2.64
C ASN A 84 13.65 -2.44 4.14
N SER A 85 14.64 -3.16 4.68
CA SER A 85 15.05 -3.06 6.08
C SER A 85 13.86 -3.20 7.03
N LEU A 86 13.10 -4.28 6.85
CA LEU A 86 11.87 -4.54 7.59
C LEU A 86 12.14 -4.78 9.08
N ARG A 87 11.25 -4.26 9.93
CA ARG A 87 11.34 -4.37 11.39
C ARG A 87 10.17 -5.17 11.94
N ALA A 88 10.29 -5.68 13.16
CA ALA A 88 9.21 -6.43 13.81
C ALA A 88 7.90 -5.63 13.84
N GLU A 89 7.99 -4.31 14.06
CA GLU A 89 6.86 -3.37 14.06
C GLU A 89 6.17 -3.21 12.70
N ASP A 90 6.77 -3.68 11.60
CA ASP A 90 6.16 -3.68 10.27
C ASP A 90 5.27 -4.91 10.04
N THR A 91 5.15 -5.82 11.00
CA THR A 91 4.20 -6.95 10.93
C THR A 91 2.77 -6.45 10.97
N ALA A 92 2.05 -6.61 9.86
CA ALA A 92 0.69 -6.13 9.70
C ALA A 92 0.02 -6.77 8.47
N VAL A 93 -1.31 -6.65 8.39
CA VAL A 93 -2.02 -6.80 7.12
C VAL A 93 -1.93 -5.48 6.36
N TYR A 94 -1.46 -5.53 5.12
CA TYR A 94 -1.30 -4.36 4.25
C TYR A 94 -2.40 -4.35 3.20
N TYR A 95 -3.10 -3.22 3.10
CA TYR A 95 -4.20 -2.99 2.18
C TYR A 95 -3.84 -1.88 1.20
N CYS A 96 -4.21 -2.05 -0.06
CA CYS A 96 -4.27 -0.95 -1.00
C CYS A 96 -5.67 -0.35 -1.04
N ALA A 97 -5.73 0.97 -1.22
CA ALA A 97 -7.00 1.68 -1.21
C ALA A 97 -7.03 2.84 -2.21
N LYS A 98 -8.17 3.03 -2.88
CA LYS A 98 -8.39 4.08 -3.89
C LYS A 98 -8.99 5.34 -3.24
N ALA A 99 -8.38 6.51 -3.48
CA ALA A 99 -8.93 7.79 -3.05
C ALA A 99 -10.29 8.11 -3.68
N GLY A 100 -11.18 8.75 -2.92
CA GLY A 100 -12.48 9.23 -3.42
C GLY A 100 -12.45 10.57 -4.14
N TYR A 101 -13.55 10.92 -4.81
CA TYR A 101 -13.66 12.07 -5.73
C TYR A 101 -13.89 13.44 -5.08
N LYS A 102 -14.15 13.53 -3.77
CA LYS A 102 -14.46 14.82 -3.12
C LYS A 102 -13.27 15.34 -2.32
N TRP A 103 -12.90 16.57 -2.65
CA TRP A 103 -11.87 17.40 -2.01
C TRP A 103 -12.26 17.87 -0.59
N GLU A 104 -13.37 17.40 -0.04
CA GLU A 104 -13.73 17.54 1.37
C GLU A 104 -13.84 16.15 2.01
N LEU A 105 -12.85 15.84 2.86
CA LEU A 105 -12.76 14.73 3.81
C LEU A 105 -12.43 13.33 3.26
N LEU A 106 -11.13 13.09 3.00
CA LEU A 106 -10.33 11.93 3.45
C LEU A 106 -10.91 10.51 3.30
N GLY A 107 -11.77 10.28 2.31
CA GLY A 107 -12.41 8.99 2.07
C GLY A 107 -11.57 8.07 1.17
N LEU A 108 -11.20 6.90 1.69
CA LEU A 108 -10.77 5.76 0.87
C LEU A 108 -11.99 4.92 0.52
N ASP A 109 -12.43 4.98 -0.74
CA ASP A 109 -13.73 4.43 -1.16
C ASP A 109 -13.69 2.92 -1.44
N TYR A 110 -12.57 2.42 -1.94
CA TYR A 110 -12.40 1.01 -2.30
C TYR A 110 -11.13 0.48 -1.69
N TRP A 111 -11.22 -0.72 -1.13
CA TRP A 111 -10.15 -1.41 -0.42
C TRP A 111 -9.95 -2.79 -1.02
N GLY A 112 -8.69 -3.23 -1.08
CA GLY A 112 -8.40 -4.62 -1.31
C GLY A 112 -8.63 -5.47 -0.05
N GLN A 113 -8.46 -6.78 -0.18
CA GLN A 113 -8.66 -7.73 0.92
C GLN A 113 -7.46 -7.78 1.86
N GLY A 114 -6.33 -7.21 1.43
CA GLY A 114 -5.10 -7.13 2.18
C GLY A 114 -4.19 -8.34 2.02
N THR A 115 -2.92 -8.15 2.34
CA THR A 115 -1.89 -9.19 2.34
C THR A 115 -1.10 -9.14 3.63
N LEU A 116 -0.84 -10.30 4.22
CA LEU A 116 -0.12 -10.40 5.49
C LEU A 116 1.39 -10.29 5.26
N VAL A 117 2.04 -9.40 5.98
CA VAL A 117 3.49 -9.34 6.12
C VAL A 117 3.84 -9.68 7.57
N THR A 118 4.73 -10.65 7.73
CA THR A 118 5.24 -11.07 9.04
C THR A 118 6.75 -10.89 9.07
N VAL A 119 7.24 -10.19 10.09
CA VAL A 119 8.68 -10.02 10.33
C VAL A 119 9.04 -10.76 11.61
N SER A 120 9.67 -11.92 11.47
CA SER A 120 9.99 -12.81 12.59
C SER A 120 11.32 -13.54 12.37
N SER A 121 11.99 -13.85 13.49
CA SER A 121 13.22 -14.65 13.55
C SER A 121 12.95 -16.14 13.43
#